data_AF-A0A9D6DM69-F1
#
_entry.id   AF-A0A9D6DM69-F1
#
_cell.length_a   1.000
_cell.length_b   1.000
_cell.length_c   1.000
_cell.angle_alpha   90.00
_cell.angle_beta   90.00
_cell.angle_gamma   90.00
#
_symmetry.space_group_name_H-M   'P 1'
#
loop_
_entity.id
_entity.type
_entity.pdbx_description
1 polymer ?
#
loop_
_entity_poly.entity_id
_entity_poly.type
_entity_poly.pdbx_seq_one_letter_code
_entity_poly.pdbx_strand_id
1 'polypeptide(L)' 'MKPRQATTLSMQFTMHAGMGGPHEFQVPLATNDPATPERVLTVRSSWGP' A
#
# COMPACT_ATOMS: atom_id res chain seq x y z
N MET A 1 12.03 5.68 -12.68
CA MET A 1 12.20 4.36 -13.36
C MET A 1 12.39 4.59 -14.85
N LYS A 2 13.06 3.67 -15.58
CA LYS A 2 13.15 3.74 -17.05
C LYS A 2 11.85 3.22 -17.70
N PRO A 3 11.55 3.59 -18.96
CA PRO A 3 10.41 3.02 -19.69
C PRO A 3 10.46 1.49 -19.67
N ARG A 4 9.30 0.86 -19.42
CA ARG A 4 9.12 -0.62 -19.29
C ARG A 4 9.87 -1.29 -18.14
N GLN A 5 10.47 -0.53 -17.23
CA GLN A 5 11.08 -1.09 -16.03
C GLN A 5 10.00 -1.34 -14.96
N ALA A 6 10.04 -2.53 -14.37
CA ALA A 6 9.28 -2.85 -13.16
C ALA A 6 10.20 -2.82 -11.95
N THR A 7 9.61 -2.57 -10.77
CA THR A 7 10.28 -2.65 -9.48
C THR A 7 9.31 -3.24 -8.46
N THR A 8 9.82 -3.66 -7.30
CA THR A 8 9.01 -4.17 -6.19
C THR A 8 9.01 -3.18 -5.04
N LEU A 9 7.83 -2.95 -4.45
CA LEU A 9 7.68 -2.24 -3.19
C LEU A 9 7.41 -3.27 -2.08
N SER A 10 8.25 -3.28 -1.05
CA SER A 10 8.11 -4.17 0.10
C SER A 10 7.74 -3.35 1.34
N MET A 11 6.69 -3.75 2.04
CA MET A 11 6.17 -3.09 3.23
C MET A 11 5.79 -4.11 4.29
N GLN A 12 5.86 -3.72 5.56
CA GLN A 12 5.44 -4.54 6.69
C GLN A 12 4.38 -3.77 7.48
N PHE A 13 3.26 -4.42 7.71
CA PHE A 13 2.17 -3.90 8.51
C PHE A 13 2.09 -4.70 9.81
N THR A 14 1.79 -4.04 10.92
CA THR A 14 1.62 -4.69 12.22
C THR A 14 0.32 -4.21 12.86
N MET A 15 -0.26 -5.06 13.70
CA MET A 15 -1.41 -4.70 14.53
C MET A 15 -1.01 -4.70 15.99
N HIS A 16 -1.43 -3.66 16.69
CA HIS A 16 -1.37 -3.62 18.15
C HIS A 16 -2.37 -4.61 18.74
N ALA A 17 -2.10 -5.05 19.96
CA ALA A 17 -3.02 -5.90 20.71
C ALA A 17 -4.41 -5.23 20.80
N GLY A 18 -5.46 -6.00 20.52
CA GLY A 18 -6.83 -5.50 20.46
C GLY A 18 -7.26 -4.91 19.11
N MET A 19 -6.35 -4.74 18.14
CA MET A 19 -6.68 -4.36 16.75
C MET A 19 -6.81 -5.58 15.83
N GLY A 20 -7.44 -6.65 16.30
CA GLY A 20 -7.81 -7.78 15.45
C GLY A 20 -8.91 -7.40 14.45
N GLY A 21 -9.16 -8.26 13.47
CA GLY A 21 -10.22 -8.11 12.48
C GLY A 21 -9.79 -7.48 11.15
N PRO A 22 -10.76 -7.12 10.30
CA PRO A 22 -10.52 -6.57 8.97
C PRO A 22 -9.89 -5.17 9.03
N HIS A 23 -8.87 -4.96 8.21
CA HIS A 23 -8.19 -3.69 8.08
C HIS A 23 -7.94 -3.34 6.62
N GLU A 24 -8.04 -2.05 6.32
CA GLU A 24 -7.68 -1.47 5.05
C GLU A 24 -6.53 -0.49 5.26
N PHE A 25 -5.38 -0.76 4.65
CA PHE A 25 -4.25 0.16 4.60
C PHE A 25 -4.21 0.85 3.26
N GLN A 26 -3.99 2.16 3.29
CA GLN A 26 -3.83 2.97 2.09
C GLN A 26 -2.39 3.45 2.01
N VAL A 27 -1.74 3.18 0.89
CA VAL A 27 -0.37 3.61 0.61
C VAL A 27 -0.42 4.66 -0.50
N PRO A 28 -0.33 5.96 -0.16
CA PRO A 28 -0.22 7.01 -1.15
C PRO A 28 1.15 6.94 -1.82
N LEU A 29 1.15 6.80 -3.15
CA LEU A 29 2.33 6.79 -3.99
C LEU A 29 2.35 8.06 -4.84
N ALA A 30 3.30 8.94 -4.57
CA ALA A 30 3.60 10.06 -5.45
C ALA A 30 4.27 9.54 -6.73
N THR A 31 3.81 10.01 -7.89
CA THR A 31 4.39 9.70 -9.19
C THR A 31 4.66 10.97 -9.98
N ASN A 32 5.45 10.84 -11.04
CA ASN A 32 5.69 11.92 -12.00
C ASN A 32 4.82 11.79 -13.25
N ASP A 33 3.78 10.94 -13.24
CA ASP A 33 2.77 10.91 -14.29
C ASP A 33 1.89 12.16 -14.14
N PRO A 34 1.88 13.09 -15.11
CA PRO A 34 1.10 14.32 -15.01
C PRO A 34 -0.42 14.07 -14.96
N ALA A 35 -0.90 12.91 -15.44
CA ALA A 35 -2.31 12.54 -15.34
C ALA A 35 -2.67 11.96 -13.97
N THR A 36 -1.72 11.30 -13.30
CA THR A 36 -1.93 10.66 -11.98
C THR A 36 -0.73 10.91 -11.05
N PRO A 37 -0.54 12.18 -10.59
CA PRO A 37 0.62 12.55 -9.77
C PRO A 37 0.60 11.90 -8.38
N GLU A 38 -0.57 11.41 -7.96
CA GLU A 38 -0.73 10.57 -6.79
C GLU A 38 -1.57 9.35 -7.14
N ARG A 39 -1.15 8.19 -6.65
CA ARG A 39 -1.88 6.93 -6.77
C ARG A 39 -1.98 6.27 -5.41
N VAL A 40 -3.17 5.88 -5.00
CA VAL A 40 -3.36 5.14 -3.74
C VAL A 40 -3.37 3.64 -4.03
N LEU A 41 -2.52 2.90 -3.31
CA LEU A 41 -2.56 1.44 -3.28
C LEU A 41 -3.34 0.99 -2.04
N THR A 42 -4.36 0.18 -2.24
CA THR A 42 -5.21 -0.34 -1.15
C THR A 42 -4.81 -1.76 -0.80
N VAL A 43 -4.41 -2.00 0.45
CA VAL A 43 -4.08 -3.31 0.99
C VAL A 43 -5.16 -3.69 2.00
N ARG A 44 -5.99 -4.67 1.65
CA ARG A 44 -7.00 -5.23 2.57
C ARG A 44 -6.43 -6.48 3.22
N SER A 45 -6.48 -6.52 4.54
CA SER A 45 -5.97 -7.64 5.33
C SER A 45 -6.96 -7.98 6.44
N SER A 46 -7.07 -9.27 6.77
CA SER A 46 -7.87 -9.73 7.90
C SER A 46 -6.92 -10.31 8.94
N TRP A 47 -6.96 -9.74 10.13
CA TRP A 47 -6.12 -10.16 11.25
C TRP A 47 -6.97 -11.01 12.18
N GLY A 48 -6.51 -12.23 12.49
CA GLY A 48 -7.21 -13.12 13.42
C GLY A 48 -7.18 -12.61 14.87
N PRO A 49 -7.87 -13.30 15.79
CA PRO A 49 -7.57 -13.19 17.22
C PRO A 49 -6.12 -13.58 17.52
#